data_AF-A0A3C0IFJ7-F1
#
_entry.id   AF-A0A3C0IFJ7-F1
#
_cell.length_a   1.000
_cell.length_b   1.000
_cell.length_c   1.000
_cell.angle_alpha   90.00
_cell.angle_beta   90.00
_cell.angle_gamma   90.00
#
_symmetry.space_group_name_H-M   'P 1'
#
loop_
_entity.id
_entity.type
_entity.pdbx_description
1 polymer ?
#
loop_
_entity_poly.entity_id
_entity_poly.type
_entity_poly.pdbx_seq_one_letter_code
_entity_poly.pdbx_strand_id
1 'polypeptide(L)'
;MRLNFRFFAFVFLLSVFVGCTPKVTRIDPNEQVDLSGRWNDTDSQLTAEEMIRSSLSESWLRRFREKNDRQPVVIVGTIINKTSEFIDANTFVKDMEREFIKSGLVRVVQNEQLREKIRGERADQQDFASPETQKKFGKELGADYMIFGNIASIIDQAGNKKLIFYKVNLELADMETNELVWVGDKEIKKLRTR
;
A
#
# COMPACT_ATOMS: atom_id res chain seq x y z
N MET A 1 -75.17 23.30 -24.89
CA MET A 1 -74.33 22.12 -25.15
C MET A 1 -73.10 22.23 -24.27
N ARG A 2 -73.06 21.52 -23.12
CA ARG A 2 -71.98 21.61 -22.12
C ARG A 2 -70.87 20.64 -22.52
N LEU A 3 -69.72 21.15 -22.97
CA LEU A 3 -68.54 20.34 -23.23
C LEU A 3 -67.83 20.06 -21.90
N ASN A 4 -67.70 18.77 -21.55
CA ASN A 4 -67.21 18.29 -20.27
C ASN A 4 -65.71 18.54 -20.09
N PHE A 5 -65.35 19.54 -19.26
CA PHE A 5 -63.98 19.87 -18.86
C PHE A 5 -63.36 18.87 -17.84
N ARG A 6 -64.00 17.73 -17.60
CA ARG A 6 -63.61 16.77 -16.53
C ARG A 6 -62.67 15.65 -16.98
N PHE A 7 -62.33 15.57 -18.26
CA PHE A 7 -61.51 14.48 -18.79
C PHE A 7 -60.00 14.78 -18.87
N PHE A 8 -59.58 16.01 -18.57
CA PHE A 8 -58.18 16.44 -18.70
C PHE A 8 -57.33 16.27 -17.44
N ALA A 9 -57.89 15.75 -16.34
CA ALA A 9 -57.27 15.80 -15.02
C ALA A 9 -56.69 14.47 -14.49
N PHE A 10 -56.53 13.42 -15.32
CA PHE A 10 -56.14 12.10 -14.80
C PHE A 10 -55.07 11.34 -15.59
N VAL A 11 -54.25 12.01 -16.40
CA VAL A 11 -53.15 11.33 -17.16
C VAL A 11 -51.76 11.88 -16.85
N PHE A 12 -51.62 12.89 -15.98
CA PHE A 12 -50.30 13.48 -15.68
C PHE A 12 -49.77 13.04 -14.31
N LEU A 13 -49.54 11.74 -14.12
CA LEU A 13 -48.69 11.25 -13.03
C LEU A 13 -47.96 9.96 -13.43
N LEU A 14 -47.29 9.99 -14.58
CA LEU A 14 -46.23 9.03 -14.87
C LEU A 14 -44.92 9.61 -14.31
N SER A 15 -44.74 9.45 -13.00
CA SER A 15 -43.50 9.75 -12.30
C SER A 15 -42.40 8.84 -12.86
N VAL A 16 -41.67 9.33 -13.86
CA VAL A 16 -40.48 8.65 -14.39
C VAL A 16 -39.42 8.70 -13.29
N PHE A 17 -39.36 7.65 -12.48
CA PHE A 17 -38.19 7.34 -11.66
C PHE A 17 -37.05 6.99 -12.61
N VAL A 18 -36.35 8.02 -13.10
CA VAL A 18 -35.05 7.85 -13.75
C VAL A 18 -34.07 7.47 -12.63
N GLY A 19 -33.99 6.17 -12.35
CA GLY A 19 -32.93 5.62 -11.53
C GLY A 19 -31.61 5.94 -12.22
N CYS A 20 -30.80 6.82 -11.63
CA CYS A 20 -29.46 7.07 -12.09
C CYS A 20 -28.62 5.84 -11.73
N THR A 21 -28.53 4.89 -12.65
CA THR A 21 -27.68 3.71 -12.47
C THR A 21 -26.22 4.17 -12.51
N PRO A 22 -25.41 3.90 -11.48
CA PRO A 22 -24.01 4.27 -11.50
C PRO A 22 -23.31 3.58 -12.69
N LYS A 23 -22.70 4.38 -13.56
CA LYS A 23 -21.99 3.89 -14.74
C LYS A 23 -20.59 3.46 -14.32
N VAL A 24 -20.37 2.15 -14.20
CA VAL A 24 -19.03 1.59 -13.95
C VAL A 24 -18.26 1.61 -15.27
N THR A 25 -17.16 2.34 -15.30
CA THR A 25 -16.21 2.33 -16.43
C THR A 25 -14.87 1.85 -15.92
N ARG A 26 -14.26 0.91 -16.64
CA ARG A 26 -12.88 0.48 -16.35
C ARG A 26 -11.95 1.53 -16.91
N ILE A 27 -11.14 2.12 -16.05
CA ILE A 27 -10.08 3.05 -16.39
C ILE A 27 -8.72 2.35 -16.25
N ASP A 28 -7.67 2.94 -16.81
CA ASP A 28 -6.31 2.43 -16.67
C ASP A 28 -5.88 2.53 -15.18
N PRO A 29 -5.33 1.47 -14.56
CA PRO A 29 -4.82 1.53 -13.19
C PRO A 29 -3.71 2.57 -12.97
N ASN A 30 -3.03 3.04 -14.02
CA ASN A 30 -2.00 4.09 -13.93
C ASN A 30 -2.59 5.51 -14.07
N GLU A 31 -3.87 5.64 -14.39
CA GLU A 31 -4.54 6.93 -14.48
C GLU A 31 -4.72 7.51 -13.07
N GLN A 32 -4.13 8.69 -12.82
CA GLN A 32 -4.26 9.35 -11.52
C GLN A 32 -5.66 9.95 -11.37
N VAL A 33 -6.49 9.33 -10.53
CA VAL A 33 -7.84 9.81 -10.24
C VAL A 33 -7.97 10.07 -8.75
N ASP A 34 -8.10 11.34 -8.36
CA ASP A 34 -8.39 11.73 -6.98
C ASP A 34 -9.85 12.18 -6.83
N LEU A 35 -10.71 11.27 -6.38
CA LEU A 35 -12.13 11.56 -6.19
C LEU A 35 -12.44 12.18 -4.82
N SER A 36 -11.71 11.76 -3.77
CA SER A 36 -12.11 12.04 -2.39
C SER A 36 -11.19 13.02 -1.65
N GLY A 37 -9.99 13.26 -2.19
CA GLY A 37 -8.89 13.95 -1.52
C GLY A 37 -8.27 13.15 -0.37
N ARG A 38 -8.64 11.88 -0.22
CA ARG A 38 -8.07 10.96 0.78
C ARG A 38 -6.82 10.26 0.24
N TRP A 39 -6.11 9.56 1.12
CA TRP A 39 -5.07 8.62 0.72
C TRP A 39 -5.62 7.59 -0.27
N ASN A 40 -4.94 7.43 -1.40
CA ASN A 40 -5.32 6.49 -2.45
C ASN A 40 -4.14 5.59 -2.89
N ASP A 41 -4.41 4.74 -3.86
CA ASP A 41 -3.46 3.82 -4.50
C ASP A 41 -2.28 4.56 -5.13
N THR A 42 -2.54 5.68 -5.82
CA THR A 42 -1.48 6.51 -6.41
C THR A 42 -0.53 7.06 -5.33
N ASP A 43 -1.06 7.59 -4.22
CA ASP A 43 -0.25 8.08 -3.11
C ASP A 43 0.63 6.97 -2.52
N SER A 44 0.06 5.77 -2.36
CA SER A 44 0.75 4.58 -1.88
C SER A 44 1.92 4.20 -2.77
N GLN A 45 1.67 4.07 -4.07
CA GLN A 45 2.67 3.67 -5.05
C GLN A 45 3.80 4.70 -5.15
N LEU A 46 3.47 5.99 -5.29
CA LEU A 46 4.47 7.06 -5.42
C LEU A 46 5.31 7.21 -4.14
N THR A 47 4.67 7.10 -2.98
CA THR A 47 5.38 7.13 -1.69
C THR A 47 6.32 5.95 -1.56
N ALA A 48 5.88 4.74 -1.91
CA ALA A 48 6.73 3.55 -1.85
C ALA A 48 7.93 3.68 -2.79
N GLU A 49 7.71 4.08 -4.04
CA GLU A 49 8.80 4.28 -5.03
C GLU A 49 9.85 5.27 -4.53
N GLU A 50 9.43 6.43 -4.05
CA GLU A 50 10.34 7.46 -3.59
C GLU A 50 11.10 7.05 -2.33
N MET A 51 10.39 6.48 -1.34
CA MET A 51 10.99 6.08 -0.07
C MET A 51 11.99 4.94 -0.25
N ILE A 52 11.65 3.93 -1.05
CA ILE A 52 12.56 2.82 -1.34
C ILE A 52 13.75 3.29 -2.17
N ARG A 53 13.55 4.15 -3.18
CA ARG A 53 14.65 4.73 -3.95
C ARG A 53 15.61 5.53 -3.05
N SER A 54 15.06 6.37 -2.18
CA SER A 54 15.81 7.17 -1.21
C SER A 54 16.63 6.26 -0.29
N SER A 55 15.99 5.25 0.31
CA SER A 55 16.69 4.27 1.15
C SER A 55 17.84 3.57 0.41
N LEU A 56 17.61 3.10 -0.82
CA LEU A 56 18.64 2.36 -1.57
C LEU A 56 19.79 3.24 -2.08
N SER A 57 19.59 4.55 -2.18
CA SER A 57 20.68 5.50 -2.52
C SER A 57 21.65 5.74 -1.37
N GLU A 58 21.30 5.32 -0.17
CA GLU A 58 22.04 5.66 1.04
C GLU A 58 23.18 4.71 1.35
N SER A 59 24.06 5.19 2.22
CA SER A 59 25.36 4.59 2.47
C SER A 59 25.31 3.17 3.08
N TRP A 60 24.22 2.78 3.74
CA TRP A 60 24.06 1.45 4.35
C TRP A 60 24.21 0.32 3.34
N LEU A 61 23.61 0.46 2.15
CA LEU A 61 23.65 -0.57 1.10
C LEU A 61 25.05 -0.73 0.54
N ARG A 62 25.78 0.38 0.38
CA ARG A 62 27.19 0.35 -0.03
C ARG A 62 28.05 -0.34 1.05
N ARG A 63 27.93 0.07 2.31
CA ARG A 63 28.66 -0.54 3.44
C ARG A 63 28.39 -2.03 3.57
N PHE A 64 27.14 -2.47 3.37
CA PHE A 64 26.80 -3.88 3.42
C PHE A 64 27.54 -4.67 2.33
N ARG A 65 27.52 -4.18 1.08
CA ARG A 65 28.17 -4.84 -0.07
C ARG A 65 29.69 -4.83 0.01
N GLU A 66 30.29 -3.82 0.63
CA GLU A 66 31.73 -3.79 0.88
C GLU A 66 32.17 -4.84 1.90
N LYS A 67 31.31 -5.15 2.89
CA LYS A 67 31.57 -6.15 3.92
C LYS A 67 31.12 -7.56 3.53
N ASN A 68 30.18 -7.70 2.60
CA ASN A 68 29.54 -8.95 2.24
C ASN A 68 29.47 -9.13 0.72
N ASP A 69 29.87 -10.29 0.22
CA ASP A 69 29.77 -10.64 -1.21
C ASP A 69 28.37 -11.17 -1.58
N ARG A 70 27.32 -10.48 -1.15
CA ARG A 70 25.92 -10.79 -1.45
C ARG A 70 25.01 -9.58 -1.31
N GLN A 71 23.81 -9.68 -1.89
CA GLN A 71 22.74 -8.73 -1.61
C GLN A 71 22.25 -8.86 -0.15
N PRO A 72 21.90 -7.74 0.50
CA PRO A 72 21.25 -7.78 1.81
C PRO A 72 19.86 -8.37 1.68
N VAL A 73 19.44 -9.08 2.72
CA VAL A 73 18.09 -9.62 2.87
C VAL A 73 17.29 -8.66 3.73
N VAL A 74 16.16 -8.18 3.22
CA VAL A 74 15.32 -7.17 3.86
C VAL A 74 13.93 -7.74 4.12
N ILE A 75 13.36 -7.41 5.27
CA ILE A 75 11.94 -7.60 5.57
C ILE A 75 11.24 -6.25 5.57
N VAL A 76 10.06 -6.19 4.94
CA VAL A 76 9.12 -5.11 5.16
C VAL A 76 8.25 -5.46 6.37
N GLY A 77 8.51 -4.77 7.46
CA GLY A 77 7.81 -4.93 8.73
C GLY A 77 6.47 -4.18 8.77
N THR A 78 5.94 -4.05 9.98
CA THR A 78 4.63 -3.43 10.21
C THR A 78 4.66 -1.93 9.92
N ILE A 79 3.68 -1.46 9.16
CA ILE A 79 3.38 -0.04 9.01
C ILE A 79 2.15 0.31 9.84
N ILE A 80 2.33 1.16 10.84
CA ILE A 80 1.26 1.56 11.77
C ILE A 80 0.46 2.70 11.15
N ASN A 81 -0.84 2.49 10.95
CA ASN A 81 -1.75 3.56 10.58
C ASN A 81 -2.12 4.39 11.82
N LYS A 82 -1.63 5.63 11.89
CA LYS A 82 -1.94 6.66 12.90
C LYS A 82 -2.85 7.77 12.33
N THR A 83 -3.43 7.56 11.15
CA THR A 83 -4.38 8.51 10.56
C THR A 83 -5.78 8.32 11.17
N SER A 84 -6.65 9.31 10.98
CA SER A 84 -8.08 9.17 11.27
C SER A 84 -8.85 8.37 10.21
N GLU A 85 -8.17 7.89 9.17
CA GLU A 85 -8.76 7.21 8.01
C GLU A 85 -8.44 5.72 8.06
N PHE A 86 -9.35 4.91 7.52
CA PHE A 86 -9.02 3.51 7.26
C PHE A 86 -8.11 3.45 6.03
N ILE A 87 -6.81 3.31 6.28
CA ILE A 87 -5.79 3.05 5.26
C ILE A 87 -5.39 1.59 5.41
N ASP A 88 -5.51 0.82 4.33
CA ASP A 88 -4.96 -0.53 4.28
C ASP A 88 -3.44 -0.44 4.13
N ALA A 89 -2.75 -0.47 5.28
CA ALA A 89 -1.30 -0.44 5.34
C ALA A 89 -0.66 -1.64 4.61
N ASN A 90 -1.38 -2.75 4.39
CA ASN A 90 -0.83 -3.89 3.66
C ASN A 90 -0.62 -3.58 2.19
N THR A 91 -1.47 -2.76 1.58
CA THR A 91 -1.28 -2.29 0.20
C THR A 91 0.04 -1.54 0.08
N PHE A 92 0.30 -0.62 1.01
CA PHE A 92 1.55 0.13 1.05
C PHE A 92 2.77 -0.76 1.33
N VAL A 93 2.64 -1.75 2.22
CA VAL A 93 3.67 -2.78 2.43
C VAL A 93 4.00 -3.53 1.14
N LYS A 94 2.97 -3.94 0.38
CA LYS A 94 3.16 -4.65 -0.89
C LYS A 94 3.78 -3.77 -1.97
N ASP A 95 3.48 -2.48 -1.98
CA ASP A 95 4.12 -1.53 -2.88
C ASP A 95 5.62 -1.37 -2.56
N MET A 96 5.98 -1.27 -1.29
CA MET A 96 7.39 -1.23 -0.86
C MET A 96 8.14 -2.53 -1.19
N GLU A 97 7.54 -3.70 -0.92
CA GLU A 97 8.11 -4.99 -1.32
C GLU A 97 8.37 -5.05 -2.82
N ARG A 98 7.42 -4.57 -3.63
CA ARG A 98 7.54 -4.53 -5.09
C ARG A 98 8.69 -3.65 -5.54
N GLU A 99 8.83 -2.45 -4.97
CA GLU A 99 9.90 -1.53 -5.36
C GLU A 99 11.28 -2.03 -4.93
N PHE A 100 11.40 -2.70 -3.77
CA PHE A 100 12.63 -3.38 -3.41
C PHE A 100 12.99 -4.49 -4.40
N ILE A 101 12.03 -5.36 -4.76
CA ILE A 101 12.25 -6.44 -5.72
C ILE A 101 12.63 -5.88 -7.10
N LYS A 102 11.92 -4.85 -7.56
CA LYS A 102 12.15 -4.17 -8.84
C LYS A 102 13.54 -3.52 -8.91
N SER A 103 14.07 -3.03 -7.78
CA SER A 103 15.42 -2.47 -7.73
C SER A 103 16.51 -3.50 -8.10
N GLY A 104 16.28 -4.78 -7.79
CA GLY A 104 17.31 -5.82 -7.92
C GLY A 104 18.54 -5.62 -7.02
N LEU A 105 18.49 -4.71 -6.04
CA LEU A 105 19.62 -4.40 -5.15
C LEU A 105 19.59 -5.17 -3.84
N VAL A 106 18.41 -5.67 -3.46
CA VAL A 106 18.17 -6.39 -2.20
C VAL A 106 17.33 -7.64 -2.45
N ARG A 107 17.33 -8.56 -1.48
CA ARG A 107 16.46 -9.73 -1.48
C ARG A 107 15.37 -9.51 -0.45
N VAL A 108 14.11 -9.58 -0.86
CA VAL A 108 12.98 -9.41 0.07
C VAL A 108 12.50 -10.78 0.53
N VAL A 109 12.29 -10.94 1.84
CA VAL A 109 11.62 -12.14 2.38
C VAL A 109 10.27 -11.78 2.98
N GLN A 110 9.39 -12.78 3.01
CA GLN A 110 8.01 -12.59 3.43
C GLN A 110 7.90 -12.18 4.90
N ASN A 111 6.86 -11.39 5.18
CA ASN A 111 6.44 -11.05 6.53
C ASN A 111 6.04 -12.31 7.33
N GLU A 112 5.92 -12.15 8.65
CA GLU A 112 5.62 -13.22 9.60
C GLU A 112 4.36 -14.02 9.22
N GLN A 113 3.29 -13.32 8.85
CA GLN A 113 1.98 -13.92 8.58
C GLN A 113 2.00 -14.91 7.41
N LEU A 114 2.68 -14.56 6.31
CA LEU A 114 2.81 -15.46 5.16
C LEU A 114 3.89 -16.52 5.35
N ARG A 115 4.90 -16.25 6.17
CA ARG A 115 5.98 -17.19 6.44
C ARG A 115 5.47 -18.48 7.07
N GLU A 116 4.53 -18.39 8.02
CA GLU A 116 3.90 -19.57 8.62
C GLU A 116 3.13 -20.40 7.60
N LYS A 117 2.41 -19.75 6.67
CA LYS A 117 1.73 -20.46 5.58
C LYS A 117 2.70 -21.20 4.66
N ILE A 118 3.84 -20.59 4.35
CA ILE A 118 4.90 -21.21 3.53
C ILE A 118 5.54 -22.40 4.26
N ARG A 119 5.71 -22.32 5.59
CA ARG A 119 6.20 -23.44 6.40
C ARG A 119 5.21 -24.61 6.40
N GLY A 120 3.91 -24.33 6.48
CA GLY A 120 2.85 -25.33 6.34
C GLY A 120 2.90 -26.03 4.99
N GLU A 121 2.93 -25.28 3.89
CA GLU A 121 3.09 -25.82 2.53
C GLU A 121 4.38 -26.67 2.39
N ARG A 122 5.48 -26.25 3.02
CA ARG A 122 6.73 -27.02 3.02
C ARG A 122 6.59 -28.33 3.81
N ALA A 123 5.79 -28.35 4.87
CA ALA A 123 5.51 -29.56 5.63
C ALA A 123 4.73 -30.55 4.76
N ASP A 124 3.67 -30.09 4.11
CA ASP A 124 2.89 -30.90 3.17
C ASP A 124 3.76 -31.46 2.04
N GLN A 125 4.71 -30.66 1.53
CA GLN A 125 5.68 -31.14 0.53
C GLN A 125 6.56 -32.30 1.02
N GLN A 126 6.82 -32.43 2.33
CA GLN A 126 7.60 -33.58 2.83
C GLN A 126 6.84 -34.90 2.68
N ASP A 127 5.51 -34.85 2.71
CA ASP A 127 4.64 -36.02 2.62
C ASP A 127 4.25 -36.34 1.17
N PHE A 128 4.11 -35.31 0.32
CA PHE A 128 3.48 -35.46 -1.01
C PHE A 128 4.37 -35.10 -2.20
N ALA A 129 5.45 -34.34 -2.03
CA ALA A 129 6.32 -33.96 -3.17
C ALA A 129 7.39 -35.03 -3.44
N SER A 130 7.94 -35.05 -4.66
CA SER A 130 9.02 -35.98 -4.98
C SER A 130 10.30 -35.64 -4.20
N PRO A 131 11.13 -36.64 -3.82
CA PRO A 131 12.35 -36.41 -3.09
C PRO A 131 13.34 -35.43 -3.75
N GLU A 132 13.35 -35.35 -5.09
CA GLU A 132 14.24 -34.48 -5.86
C GLU A 132 13.80 -33.02 -5.84
N THR A 133 12.52 -32.75 -5.61
CA THR A 133 11.94 -31.40 -5.74
C THR A 133 11.61 -30.75 -4.40
N GLN A 134 11.36 -31.56 -3.35
CA GLN A 134 10.99 -31.11 -2.01
C GLN A 134 11.99 -30.09 -1.44
N LYS A 135 11.45 -29.09 -0.70
CA LYS A 135 12.27 -28.05 -0.06
C LYS A 135 12.57 -28.41 1.39
N LYS A 136 13.81 -28.12 1.83
CA LYS A 136 14.28 -28.43 3.18
C LYS A 136 13.87 -27.35 4.19
N PHE A 137 13.54 -27.78 5.40
CA PHE A 137 13.42 -26.88 6.56
C PHE A 137 14.77 -26.31 6.97
N GLY A 138 14.75 -25.18 7.71
CA GLY A 138 15.96 -24.51 8.20
C GLY A 138 16.82 -23.85 7.11
N LYS A 139 16.28 -23.69 5.89
CA LYS A 139 16.94 -23.00 4.76
C LYS A 139 16.30 -21.65 4.42
N GLU A 140 15.45 -21.13 5.31
CA GLU A 140 14.94 -19.77 5.19
C GLU A 140 16.08 -18.77 5.36
N LEU A 141 16.03 -17.68 4.60
CA LEU A 141 17.03 -16.63 4.70
C LEU A 141 16.77 -15.81 5.98
N GLY A 142 17.82 -15.59 6.77
CA GLY A 142 17.81 -14.56 7.80
C GLY A 142 17.80 -13.18 7.15
N ALA A 143 16.99 -12.26 7.70
CA ALA A 143 17.01 -10.87 7.28
C ALA A 143 18.17 -10.13 7.95
N ASP A 144 18.88 -9.34 7.17
CA ASP A 144 19.94 -8.43 7.65
C ASP A 144 19.34 -7.11 8.13
N TYR A 145 18.27 -6.65 7.45
CA TYR A 145 17.60 -5.40 7.78
C TYR A 145 16.08 -5.56 7.80
N MET A 146 15.42 -4.70 8.57
CA MET A 146 13.96 -4.54 8.55
C MET A 146 13.61 -3.08 8.35
N ILE A 147 12.74 -2.81 7.38
CA ILE A 147 12.10 -1.50 7.23
C ILE A 147 10.74 -1.52 7.94
N PHE A 148 10.41 -0.48 8.69
CA PHE A 148 9.14 -0.34 9.38
C PHE A 148 8.78 1.14 9.53
N GLY A 149 7.60 1.45 10.03
CA GLY A 149 7.21 2.85 10.16
C GLY A 149 5.74 3.09 10.44
N ASN A 150 5.29 4.30 10.10
CA ASN A 150 3.92 4.72 10.32
C ASN A 150 3.44 5.76 9.30
N ILE A 151 2.13 5.81 9.11
CA ILE A 151 1.42 6.83 8.32
C ILE A 151 0.57 7.64 9.30
N ALA A 152 0.80 8.94 9.38
CA ALA A 152 0.03 9.87 10.20
C ALA A 152 -0.67 10.92 9.34
N SER A 153 -1.78 11.49 9.86
CA SER A 153 -2.45 12.59 9.17
C SER A 153 -2.86 13.71 10.11
N ILE A 154 -2.90 14.93 9.57
CA ILE A 154 -3.40 16.13 10.23
C ILE A 154 -4.48 16.72 9.31
N ILE A 155 -5.66 16.96 9.88
CA ILE A 155 -6.79 17.55 9.17
C ILE A 155 -6.97 18.99 9.64
N ASP A 156 -7.02 19.92 8.70
CA ASP A 156 -7.39 21.31 8.93
C ASP A 156 -8.60 21.66 8.06
N GLN A 157 -9.61 22.32 8.64
CA GLN A 157 -10.85 22.62 7.95
C GLN A 157 -11.36 24.00 8.32
N ALA A 158 -11.59 24.83 7.30
CA ALA A 158 -12.15 26.17 7.44
C ALA A 158 -13.17 26.44 6.34
N GLY A 159 -14.43 26.69 6.73
CA GLY A 159 -15.53 26.91 5.78
C GLY A 159 -15.73 25.71 4.84
N ASN A 160 -15.65 25.97 3.52
CA ASN A 160 -15.77 24.95 2.47
C ASN A 160 -14.42 24.32 2.07
N LYS A 161 -13.31 24.71 2.71
CA LYS A 161 -11.98 24.17 2.44
C LYS A 161 -11.60 23.13 3.49
N LYS A 162 -11.11 21.98 3.03
CA LYS A 162 -10.53 20.94 3.88
C LYS A 162 -9.13 20.61 3.37
N LEU A 163 -8.14 20.75 4.24
CA LEU A 163 -6.76 20.34 4.02
C LEU A 163 -6.51 19.02 4.76
N ILE A 164 -5.93 18.05 4.08
CA ILE A 164 -5.45 16.83 4.70
C ILE A 164 -3.95 16.74 4.41
N PHE A 165 -3.16 16.71 5.47
CA PHE A 165 -1.73 16.49 5.42
C PHE A 165 -1.45 15.06 5.87
N TYR A 166 -0.75 14.29 5.05
CA TYR A 166 -0.25 12.97 5.39
C TYR A 166 1.27 13.03 5.55
N LYS A 167 1.78 12.32 6.55
CA LYS A 167 3.21 12.12 6.76
C LYS A 167 3.47 10.63 6.93
N VAL A 168 4.31 10.08 6.06
CA VAL A 168 4.84 8.73 6.16
C VAL A 168 6.23 8.81 6.72
N ASN A 169 6.51 8.11 7.81
CA ASN A 169 7.86 7.99 8.38
C ASN A 169 8.28 6.53 8.28
N LEU A 170 9.44 6.27 7.69
CA LEU A 170 10.03 4.94 7.59
C LEU A 170 11.43 4.93 8.19
N GLU A 171 11.77 3.80 8.79
CA GLU A 171 13.03 3.53 9.46
C GLU A 171 13.54 2.18 8.99
N LEU A 172 14.84 2.07 8.72
CA LEU A 172 15.54 0.83 8.38
C LEU A 172 16.51 0.50 9.51
N ALA A 173 16.29 -0.63 10.17
CA ALA A 173 17.15 -1.11 11.24
C ALA A 173 17.97 -2.33 10.81
N ASP A 174 19.20 -2.39 11.30
CA ASP A 174 20.03 -3.59 11.30
C ASP A 174 19.47 -4.61 12.31
N MET A 175 19.23 -5.84 11.85
CA MET A 175 18.53 -6.86 12.64
C MET A 175 19.37 -7.44 13.78
N GLU A 176 20.70 -7.36 13.70
CA GLU A 176 21.60 -7.89 14.72
C GLU A 176 21.84 -6.86 15.83
N THR A 177 22.03 -5.60 15.44
CA THR A 177 22.46 -4.53 16.35
C THR A 177 21.34 -3.60 16.79
N ASN A 178 20.19 -3.62 16.12
CA ASN A 178 19.11 -2.64 16.23
C ASN A 178 19.52 -1.20 15.85
N GLU A 179 20.64 -1.03 15.16
CA GLU A 179 21.07 0.28 14.66
C GLU A 179 20.14 0.76 13.55
N LEU A 180 19.63 1.99 13.66
CA LEU A 180 18.96 2.66 12.54
C LEU A 180 20.00 3.09 11.51
N VAL A 181 20.00 2.43 10.36
CA VAL A 181 20.94 2.70 9.26
C VAL A 181 20.38 3.65 8.21
N TRP A 182 19.07 3.88 8.22
CA TRP A 182 18.38 4.86 7.41
C TRP A 182 17.07 5.29 8.06
N VAL A 183 16.72 6.56 7.91
CA VAL A 183 15.42 7.13 8.30
C VAL A 183 15.00 8.07 7.17
N GLY A 184 13.73 8.02 6.80
CA GLY A 184 13.19 8.94 5.81
C GLY A 184 11.73 9.23 6.08
N ASP A 185 11.26 10.34 5.52
CA ASP A 185 9.87 10.71 5.55
C ASP A 185 9.38 11.25 4.21
N LYS A 186 8.08 11.10 3.99
CA LYS A 186 7.36 11.66 2.84
C LYS A 186 6.14 12.40 3.32
N GLU A 187 5.95 13.59 2.77
CA GLU A 187 4.81 14.44 3.07
C GLU A 187 3.91 14.57 1.84
N ILE A 188 2.60 14.45 2.05
CA ILE A 188 1.57 14.66 1.02
C ILE A 188 0.55 15.64 1.58
N LYS A 189 0.19 16.66 0.80
CA LYS A 189 -0.80 17.66 1.21
C LYS A 189 -1.89 17.75 0.15
N LYS A 190 -3.13 17.46 0.55
CA LYS A 190 -4.31 17.47 -0.31
C LYS A 190 -5.28 18.55 0.12
N LEU A 191 -5.66 19.43 -0.80
CA LEU A 191 -6.66 20.47 -0.58
C LEU A 191 -7.94 20.10 -1.32
N ARG A 192 -9.05 20.06 -0.57
CA ARG A 192 -10.38 19.87 -1.11
C ARG A 192 -11.19 21.15 -0.94
N THR A 193 -11.78 21.63 -2.02
CA THR A 193 -12.76 22.71 -1.99
C THR A 193 -14.12 22.10 -2.32
N ARG A 194 -15.14 22.40 -1.50
CA ARG A 194 -16.54 22.08 -1.80
C ARG A 194 -17.18 23.20 -2.59
#